data_AF-A0A6V7Y512-F1
#
_entry.id   AF-A0A6V7Y512-F1
#
_cell.length_a   1.000
_cell.length_b   1.000
_cell.length_c   1.000
_cell.angle_alpha   90.00
_cell.angle_beta   90.00
_cell.angle_gamma   90.00
#
_symmetry.space_group_name_H-M   'P 1'
#
loop_
_entity.id
_entity.type
_entity.pdbx_description
1 polymer ?
#
loop_
_entity_poly.entity_id
_entity_poly.type
_entity_poly.pdbx_seq_one_letter_code
_entity_poly.pdbx_strand_id
1 'polypeptide(L)' 'MVEGPVKPVLENNMKRGFVKQVLSGDSVVLQFSVAPGSPPNETTVYLCNVVAPRLAKRPTENTAATPDE' A
#
# COMPACT_ATOMS: atom_id res chain seq x y z
N MET A 1 -2.64 -3.56 -46.43
CA MET A 1 -2.24 -2.94 -45.14
C MET A 1 -1.88 -4.09 -44.22
N VAL A 2 -0.59 -4.27 -43.92
CA VAL A 2 -0.09 -5.37 -43.07
C VAL A 2 0.24 -4.74 -41.72
N GLU A 3 -0.51 -5.10 -40.68
CA GLU A 3 -0.19 -4.66 -39.31
C GLU A 3 1.15 -5.27 -38.90
N GLY A 4 2.11 -4.40 -38.55
CA GLY A 4 3.41 -4.82 -38.04
C GLY A 4 3.31 -5.39 -36.62
N PRO A 5 4.37 -6.06 -36.12
CA PRO A 5 4.34 -6.69 -34.81
C PRO A 5 4.20 -5.63 -33.71
N VAL A 6 3.11 -5.70 -32.95
CA VAL A 6 2.90 -4.96 -31.70
C VAL A 6 3.98 -5.39 -30.71
N LYS A 7 4.95 -4.50 -30.46
CA LYS A 7 5.94 -4.71 -29.41
C LYS A 7 5.19 -4.68 -28.07
N PRO A 8 5.41 -5.64 -27.15
CA PRO A 8 4.89 -5.51 -25.80
C PRO A 8 5.58 -4.31 -25.17
N VAL A 9 4.87 -3.18 -25.09
CA VAL A 9 5.29 -2.07 -24.26
C VAL A 9 5.24 -2.63 -22.85
N LEU A 10 6.40 -2.89 -22.23
CA LEU A 10 6.48 -3.00 -20.78
C LEU A 10 6.14 -1.60 -20.26
N GLU A 11 4.84 -1.31 -20.18
CA GLU A 11 4.36 -0.06 -19.62
C GLU A 11 4.85 -0.05 -18.19
N ASN A 12 5.84 0.81 -17.93
CA ASN A 12 6.32 1.04 -16.60
C ASN A 12 5.20 1.75 -15.83
N ASN A 13 4.29 0.96 -15.26
CA ASN A 13 3.11 1.36 -14.49
C ASN A 13 3.51 1.92 -13.11
N MET A 14 4.53 2.78 -13.09
CA MET A 14 5.10 3.34 -11.89
C MET A 14 4.21 4.47 -11.38
N LYS A 15 3.41 4.15 -10.35
CA LYS A 15 2.59 5.13 -9.64
C LYS A 15 3.45 5.91 -8.64
N ARG A 16 3.09 7.17 -8.42
CA ARG A 16 3.76 8.08 -7.45
C ARG A 16 2.73 8.67 -6.51
N GLY A 17 3.13 8.92 -5.26
CA GLY A 17 2.29 9.51 -4.23
C GLY A 17 3.11 9.90 -3.01
N PHE A 18 2.49 10.57 -2.04
CA PHE A 18 3.11 10.93 -0.77
C PHE A 18 2.80 9.89 0.29
N VAL A 19 3.77 9.54 1.13
CA VAL A 19 3.50 8.66 2.27
C VAL A 19 2.75 9.45 3.33
N LYS A 20 1.53 8.99 3.65
CA LYS A 20 0.71 9.57 4.72
C LYS A 20 1.01 8.91 6.06
N GLN A 21 1.12 7.58 6.08
CA GLN A 21 1.26 6.81 7.31
C GLN A 21 2.00 5.49 7.05
N VAL A 22 2.74 5.01 8.05
CA VAL A 22 3.28 3.64 8.13
C VAL A 22 2.38 2.81 9.07
N LEU A 23 1.87 1.67 8.60
CA LEU A 23 0.91 0.84 9.34
C LEU A 23 1.58 -0.24 10.17
N SER A 24 2.68 -0.80 9.67
CA SER A 24 3.55 -1.83 10.26
C SER A 24 4.84 -1.89 9.46
N GLY A 25 5.78 -2.77 9.82
CA GLY A 25 7.10 -2.79 9.20
C GLY A 25 7.13 -3.06 7.68
N ASP A 26 6.04 -3.55 7.10
CA ASP A 26 5.92 -3.93 5.69
C ASP A 26 4.84 -3.15 4.91
N SER A 27 4.13 -2.21 5.54
CA SER A 27 2.93 -1.61 4.97
C SER A 27 2.83 -0.10 5.20
N VAL A 28 2.49 0.62 4.13
CA VAL A 28 2.35 2.08 4.13
C VAL A 28 1.07 2.52 3.41
N VAL A 29 0.52 3.65 3.84
CA VAL A 29 -0.58 4.34 3.18
C VAL A 29 -0.01 5.47 2.34
N LEU A 30 -0.25 5.41 1.04
CA LEU A 30 0.02 6.48 0.10
C LEU A 30 -1.19 7.38 -0.02
N GLN A 31 -0.95 8.69 -0.13
CA GLN A 31 -1.94 9.71 -0.45
C GLN A 31 -1.61 10.33 -1.80
N PHE A 32 -2.63 10.55 -2.60
CA PHE A 32 -2.53 11.14 -3.94
C PHE A 32 -3.18 12.52 -3.95
N SER A 33 -2.65 13.40 -4.81
CA SER A 33 -3.24 14.71 -5.03
C SER A 33 -4.62 14.56 -5.67
N VAL A 34 -5.59 15.29 -5.14
CA VAL A 34 -6.98 15.34 -5.61
C VAL A 34 -7.40 16.79 -5.84
N ALA A 35 -8.49 16.99 -6.57
CA ALA A 35 -9.03 18.32 -6.81
C ALA A 35 -9.34 19.05 -5.47
N PRO A 36 -9.12 20.38 -5.39
CA PRO A 36 -9.42 21.15 -4.19
C PRO A 36 -10.85 20.95 -3.71
N GLY A 37 -11.04 20.70 -2.41
CA GLY A 37 -12.36 20.46 -1.80
C GLY A 37 -12.85 19.01 -1.86
N SER A 38 -12.14 18.11 -2.56
CA SER A 38 -12.43 16.67 -2.51
C SER A 38 -11.66 15.98 -1.37
N PRO A 39 -12.22 14.92 -0.75
CA PRO A 39 -11.46 14.11 0.21
C PRO A 39 -10.20 13.49 -0.43
N PRO A 40 -9.06 13.41 0.28
CA PRO A 40 -7.84 12.83 -0.27
C PRO A 40 -8.02 11.36 -0.65
N ASN A 41 -7.49 10.96 -1.80
CA ASN A 41 -7.44 9.56 -2.21
C ASN A 41 -6.26 8.84 -1.54
N GLU A 42 -6.50 7.64 -1.04
CA GLU A 42 -5.52 6.85 -0.30
C GLU A 42 -5.41 5.42 -0.85
N THR A 43 -4.21 4.86 -0.81
CA THR A 43 -3.96 3.45 -1.16
C THR A 43 -2.94 2.86 -0.22
N THR A 44 -3.32 1.75 0.42
CA THR A 44 -2.38 0.94 1.19
C THR A 44 -1.59 0.04 0.25
N VAL A 45 -0.27 0.05 0.41
CA VAL A 45 0.66 -0.82 -0.30
C VAL A 45 1.47 -1.63 0.69
N TYR A 46 1.74 -2.87 0.30
CA TYR A 46 2.56 -3.83 1.04
C TYR A 46 3.86 -4.05 0.27
N LEU A 47 4.96 -4.12 1.00
CA LEU A 47 6.27 -4.43 0.44
C LEU A 47 6.31 -5.89 -0.01
N CYS A 48 6.63 -6.11 -1.29
CA CYS A 48 6.69 -7.46 -1.85
C CYS A 48 7.93 -8.19 -1.33
N ASN A 49 7.79 -9.49 -1.06
CA ASN A 49 8.87 -10.37 -0.58
C ASN A 49 9.53 -9.90 0.73
N VAL A 50 8.85 -9.07 1.51
CA VAL A 50 9.29 -8.61 2.83
C VAL A 50 8.27 -9.08 3.86
N VAL A 51 8.75 -9.76 4.90
CA VAL A 51 7.98 -10.05 6.10
C VAL A 51 8.64 -9.31 7.25
N ALA A 52 7.97 -8.30 7.77
CA ALA A 52 8.46 -7.51 8.89
C ALA A 52 7.66 -7.82 10.18
N PRO A 53 8.26 -7.58 11.36
CA PRO A 53 7.52 -7.63 12.62
C PRO A 53 6.29 -6.70 12.59
N ARG A 54 5.17 -7.22 13.10
CA ARG A 54 3.91 -6.46 13.18
C ARG A 54 3.89 -5.63 14.46
N LEU A 55 3.32 -4.43 14.38
CA LEU A 55 3.07 -3.61 15.55
C LEU A 55 2.09 -4.30 16.49
N ALA A 56 2.30 -4.15 17.80
CA ALA A 56 1.38 -4.63 18.81
C ALA A 56 -0.01 -4.02 18.61
N LYS A 57 -1.05 -4.84 18.74
CA LYS A 57 -2.45 -4.40 18.65
C LYS A 57 -3.09 -4.45 20.02
N ARG A 58 -3.90 -3.45 20.33
CA ARG A 58 -4.70 -3.47 21.56
C ARG A 58 -5.70 -4.64 21.49
N PRO A 59 -5.79 -5.50 22.52
CA PRO A 59 -6.81 -6.53 22.60
C PRO A 59 -8.21 -5.95 22.43
N THR A 60 -9.08 -6.66 21.73
CA THR A 60 -10.50 -6.33 21.57
C THR A 60 -11.34 -7.45 22.17
N GLU A 61 -12.66 -7.26 22.33
CA GLU A 61 -13.54 -8.32 22.88
C GLU A 61 -13.42 -9.65 22.11
N ASN A 62 -13.09 -9.59 20.82
CA ASN A 62 -12.92 -10.76 19.95
C ASN A 62 -11.46 -11.25 19.82
N THR A 63 -10.51 -10.65 20.53
CA THR A 63 -9.09 -11.04 20.45
C THR A 63 -8.46 -10.98 21.83
N ALA A 64 -8.23 -12.17 22.40
CA ALA A 64 -7.56 -12.32 23.67
C ALA A 64 -6.16 -11.70 23.64
N ALA A 65 -5.73 -11.15 24.79
CA ALA A 65 -4.38 -10.66 24.95
C ALA A 65 -3.38 -11.82 24.77
N THR A 66 -2.31 -11.58 24.02
CA THR A 66 -1.16 -12.49 24.00
C THR A 66 -0.52 -12.49 25.39
N PRO A 67 -0.26 -13.67 25.99
CA PRO A 67 0.45 -13.73 27.26
C PRO A 67 1.86 -13.17 27.10
N ASP A 68 2.31 -12.43 28.12
CA ASP A 68 3.70 -12.00 28.26
C ASP A 68 4.52 -13.25 28.61
N GLU A 69 5.52 -13.59 27.81
CA GLU A 69 6.51 -14.65 28.11
C GLU A 69 7.81 -14.02 28.60
#